data_AF-A0AAV4RBW0-F1
#
_entry.id   AF-A0AAV4RBW0-F1
#
_cell.length_a   1.000
_cell.length_b   1.000
_cell.length_c   1.000
_cell.angle_alpha   90.00
_cell.angle_beta   90.00
_cell.angle_gamma   90.00
#
_symmetry.space_group_name_H-M   'P 1'
#
loop_
_entity.id
_entity.type
_entity.pdbx_description
1 polymer ?
#
loop_
_entity_poly.entity_id
_entity_poly.type
_entity_poly.pdbx_seq_one_letter_code
_entity_poly.pdbx_strand_id
1 'polypeptide(L)'
;MCGVIFPKACIAHPINSIIWPSLQNCTQQILHSLHDTQLSSGPVTTQDNIARILNHLFQADSKSTDTTTHIKIRKEAELIKKPVALNNTVPFTQQEIDHIVSTAPSKKAPGLDGIDGYILKRLHKSSPTTLLQLFNASKTLGHFLNY
;
A
#
# COMPACT_ATOMS: atom_id res chain seq x y z
N MET A 1 9.81 -21.24 -25.98
CA MET A 1 8.45 -21.52 -25.47
C MET A 1 8.45 -21.22 -23.99
N CYS A 2 7.87 -20.11 -23.56
CA CYS A 2 7.76 -19.76 -22.15
C CYS A 2 6.27 -19.68 -21.83
N GLY A 3 5.73 -20.74 -21.23
CA GLY A 3 4.36 -20.78 -20.72
C GLY A 3 4.32 -20.13 -19.35
N VAL A 4 3.57 -19.03 -19.23
CA VAL A 4 3.30 -18.42 -17.92
C VAL A 4 2.09 -19.13 -17.33
N ILE A 5 2.37 -20.00 -16.36
CA ILE A 5 1.38 -20.65 -15.51
C ILE A 5 0.84 -19.59 -14.54
N PHE A 6 -0.44 -19.21 -14.68
CA PHE A 6 -1.16 -18.48 -13.64
C PHE A 6 -1.48 -19.44 -12.49
N PRO A 7 -1.04 -19.18 -11.24
CA PRO A 7 -1.55 -19.93 -10.12
C PRO A 7 -3.00 -19.49 -9.83
N LYS A 8 -3.94 -20.33 -10.27
CA LYS A 8 -5.26 -20.50 -9.65
C LYS A 8 -5.09 -20.68 -8.14
N ALA A 9 -5.59 -19.74 -7.33
CA ALA A 9 -6.18 -20.00 -6.01
C ALA A 9 -6.63 -18.69 -5.32
N CYS A 10 -7.70 -18.07 -5.81
CA CYS A 10 -8.59 -17.31 -4.91
C CYS A 10 -9.57 -18.33 -4.34
N ILE A 11 -9.17 -18.98 -3.24
CA ILE A 11 -10.08 -19.85 -2.47
C ILE A 11 -11.12 -18.94 -1.83
N ALA A 12 -12.37 -19.20 -2.19
CA ALA A 12 -13.55 -18.55 -1.66
C ALA A 12 -13.69 -18.79 -0.16
N HIS A 13 -13.92 -17.73 0.61
CA HIS A 13 -14.80 -17.78 1.78
C HIS A 13 -15.56 -16.46 1.94
N PRO A 14 -16.81 -16.52 2.46
CA PRO A 14 -17.82 -15.51 2.22
C PRO A 14 -17.70 -14.43 3.29
N ILE A 15 -17.31 -13.22 2.89
CA ILE A 15 -17.48 -12.04 3.74
C ILE A 15 -18.44 -11.11 3.01
N ASN A 16 -19.66 -11.09 3.57
CA ASN A 16 -20.76 -10.18 3.36
C ASN A 16 -20.57 -9.09 2.30
N SER A 17 -21.38 -9.25 1.25
CA SER A 17 -21.86 -8.17 0.40
C SER A 17 -22.26 -6.96 1.25
N ILE A 18 -21.57 -5.83 1.09
CA ILE A 18 -22.11 -4.47 1.33
C ILE A 18 -21.14 -3.35 0.86
N ILE A 19 -19.88 -3.62 0.51
CA ILE A 19 -18.91 -2.53 0.19
C ILE A 19 -18.55 -2.40 -1.31
N TRP A 20 -19.06 -3.24 -2.22
CA TRP A 20 -18.56 -3.30 -3.60
C TRP A 20 -19.29 -2.54 -4.73
N PRO A 21 -20.39 -1.77 -4.57
CA PRO A 21 -20.99 -1.07 -5.72
C PRO A 21 -20.06 0.00 -6.35
N SER A 22 -19.31 0.74 -5.53
CA SER A 22 -18.48 1.87 -6.00
C SER A 22 -17.20 1.40 -6.70
N LEU A 23 -16.59 0.32 -6.20
CA LEU A 23 -15.38 -0.27 -6.79
C LEU A 23 -15.68 -0.98 -8.11
N GLN A 24 -16.84 -1.66 -8.23
CA GLN A 24 -17.28 -2.23 -9.51
C GLN A 24 -17.46 -1.16 -10.58
N ASN A 25 -18.06 -0.02 -10.22
CA ASN A 25 -18.25 1.11 -11.14
C ASN A 25 -16.91 1.73 -11.57
N CYS A 26 -15.94 1.84 -10.65
CA CYS A 26 -14.61 2.35 -10.96
C CYS A 26 -13.82 1.41 -11.90
N THR A 27 -13.87 0.09 -11.69
CA THR A 27 -13.27 -0.88 -12.62
C THR A 27 -13.90 -0.86 -14.01
N GLN A 28 -15.21 -0.62 -14.11
CA GLN A 28 -15.90 -0.50 -15.40
C GLN A 28 -15.51 0.79 -16.13
N GLN A 29 -15.35 1.92 -15.42
CA GLN A 29 -14.88 3.18 -15.99
C GLN A 29 -13.43 3.08 -16.50
N ILE A 30 -12.56 2.36 -15.79
CA ILE A 30 -11.18 2.08 -16.23
C ILE A 30 -11.19 1.19 -17.48
N LEU A 31 -12.02 0.14 -17.52
CA LEU A 31 -12.14 -0.73 -18.69
C LEU A 31 -12.68 -0.01 -19.93
N HIS A 32 -13.65 0.89 -19.76
CA HIS A 32 -14.17 1.71 -20.87
C HIS A 32 -13.12 2.69 -21.41
N SER A 33 -12.40 3.39 -20.52
CA SER A 33 -11.35 4.34 -20.92
C SER A 33 -10.13 3.67 -21.56
N LEU A 34 -9.86 2.40 -21.25
CA LEU A 34 -8.83 1.58 -21.92
C LEU A 34 -9.29 1.06 -23.29
N HIS A 35 -10.60 0.98 -23.55
CA HIS A 35 -11.13 0.60 -24.86
C HIS A 35 -11.04 1.76 -25.87
N ASP A 36 -11.15 3.00 -25.39
CA ASP A 36 -10.99 4.22 -26.18
C ASP A 36 -9.53 4.48 -26.61
N THR A 37 -8.59 3.66 -26.17
CA THR A 37 -7.16 3.83 -26.52
C THR A 37 -6.79 3.28 -27.90
N GLN A 38 -7.76 2.91 -28.73
CA GLN A 38 -7.50 2.58 -30.13
C GLN A 38 -7.82 3.73 -31.08
N LEU A 39 -6.75 4.14 -31.78
CA LEU A 39 -6.71 4.81 -33.08
C LEU A 39 -6.63 6.35 -33.12
N SER A 40 -5.52 6.90 -32.62
CA SER A 40 -4.87 8.03 -33.30
C SER A 40 -3.82 7.45 -34.27
N SER A 41 -3.98 7.73 -35.56
CA SER A 41 -3.27 7.13 -36.70
C SER A 41 -1.80 7.59 -36.82
N GLY A 42 -0.96 7.30 -35.82
CA GLY A 42 0.48 7.55 -35.85
C GLY A 42 1.27 6.48 -35.08
N PRO A 43 2.59 6.35 -35.30
CA PRO A 43 3.41 5.38 -34.58
C PRO A 43 3.53 5.81 -33.11
N VAL A 44 2.70 5.22 -32.24
CA VAL A 44 2.75 5.44 -30.79
C VAL A 44 3.85 4.55 -30.21
N THR A 45 4.85 5.16 -29.59
CA THR A 45 5.95 4.41 -28.98
C THR A 45 5.52 3.77 -27.66
N THR A 46 6.27 2.76 -27.18
CA THR A 46 6.05 2.17 -25.84
C THR A 46 6.07 3.25 -24.75
N GLN A 47 6.90 4.28 -24.91
CA GLN A 47 7.03 5.37 -23.94
C GLN A 47 5.78 6.25 -23.89
N ASP A 48 5.17 6.52 -25.05
CA ASP A 48 3.94 7.31 -25.12
C ASP A 48 2.77 6.59 -24.46
N ASN A 49 2.69 5.26 -24.62
CA ASN A 49 1.69 4.44 -23.95
C ASN A 49 1.88 4.43 -22.43
N ILE A 50 3.12 4.28 -21.95
CA ILE A 50 3.42 4.36 -20.51
C ILE A 50 3.03 5.74 -19.96
N ALA A 51 3.39 6.83 -20.64
CA ALA A 51 3.04 8.17 -20.22
C ALA A 51 1.51 8.39 -20.14
N ARG A 52 0.76 7.88 -21.13
CA ARG A 52 -0.71 7.94 -21.15
C ARG A 52 -1.33 7.15 -20.00
N ILE A 53 -0.85 5.93 -19.76
CA ILE A 53 -1.32 5.09 -18.65
C ILE A 53 -1.04 5.78 -17.31
N LEU A 54 0.18 6.30 -17.11
CA LEU A 54 0.55 6.98 -15.88
C LEU A 54 -0.29 8.25 -15.66
N ASN A 55 -0.52 9.06 -16.69
CA ASN A 55 -1.34 10.26 -16.58
C ASN A 55 -2.81 9.94 -16.28
N HIS A 56 -3.33 8.82 -16.80
CA HIS A 56 -4.70 8.39 -16.55
C HIS A 56 -4.89 7.80 -15.15
N LEU A 57 -3.95 6.97 -14.70
CA LEU A 57 -3.99 6.33 -13.38
C LEU A 57 -3.61 7.30 -12.26
N PHE A 58 -2.72 8.25 -12.53
CA PHE A 58 -2.21 9.23 -11.57
C PHE A 58 -2.45 10.64 -12.10
N GLN A 59 -3.73 11.01 -12.21
CA GLN A 59 -4.12 12.35 -12.63
C GLN A 59 -3.54 13.40 -11.68
N ALA A 60 -3.20 14.57 -12.22
CA ALA A 60 -2.69 15.67 -11.41
C ALA A 60 -3.75 16.13 -10.39
N ASP A 61 -3.44 16.00 -9.10
CA ASP A 61 -4.31 16.44 -8.01
C ASP A 61 -4.37 17.99 -7.96
N SER A 62 -5.55 18.56 -8.17
CA SER A 62 -5.76 20.01 -8.19
C SER A 62 -6.86 20.43 -7.21
N LYS A 63 -6.50 21.28 -6.24
CA LYS A 63 -7.45 21.84 -5.26
C LYS A 63 -8.57 22.66 -5.92
N SER A 64 -8.34 23.16 -7.13
CA SER A 64 -9.32 23.99 -7.86
C SER A 64 -10.52 23.19 -8.38
N THR A 65 -10.38 21.88 -8.54
CA THR A 65 -11.44 20.96 -9.00
C THR A 65 -12.08 20.18 -7.84
N ASP A 66 -11.75 20.53 -6.59
CA ASP A 66 -12.29 19.84 -5.43
C ASP A 66 -13.79 20.13 -5.26
N THR A 67 -14.59 19.08 -5.13
CA THR A 67 -15.98 19.21 -4.66
C THR A 67 -16.00 19.51 -3.16
N THR A 68 -17.15 19.93 -2.62
CA THR A 68 -17.33 20.13 -1.17
C THR A 68 -16.90 18.92 -0.34
N THR A 69 -17.10 17.71 -0.87
CA THR A 69 -16.65 16.47 -0.22
C THR A 69 -15.13 16.30 -0.28
N HIS A 70 -14.50 16.57 -1.42
CA HIS A 70 -13.04 16.51 -1.56
C HIS A 70 -12.35 17.51 -0.60
N ILE A 71 -12.90 18.72 -0.46
CA ILE A 71 -12.39 19.73 0.48
C ILE A 71 -12.42 19.19 1.91
N LYS A 72 -13.51 18.52 2.33
CA LYS A 72 -13.63 17.94 3.68
C LYS A 72 -12.61 16.84 3.89
N ILE A 73 -12.52 15.87 2.97
CA ILE A 73 -11.55 14.77 3.03
C ILE A 73 -10.12 15.30 3.09
N ARG A 74 -9.80 16.32 2.28
CA ARG A 74 -8.47 16.94 2.26
C ARG A 74 -8.15 17.62 3.60
N LYS A 75 -9.10 18.37 4.16
CA LYS A 75 -8.94 19.01 5.48
C LYS A 75 -8.76 17.97 6.59
N GLU A 76 -9.57 16.91 6.59
CA GLU A 76 -9.44 15.81 7.54
C GLU A 76 -8.09 15.10 7.42
N ALA A 77 -7.63 14.83 6.19
CA ALA A 77 -6.32 14.25 5.95
C ALA A 77 -5.17 15.18 6.39
N GLU A 78 -5.29 16.50 6.23
CA GLU A 78 -4.33 17.48 6.75
C GLU A 78 -4.29 17.48 8.28
N LEU A 79 -5.43 17.24 8.95
CA LEU A 79 -5.47 17.06 10.41
C LEU A 79 -4.82 15.75 10.86
N ILE A 80 -4.89 14.68 10.07
CA ILE A 80 -4.19 13.40 10.32
C ILE A 80 -2.69 13.52 10.06
N LYS A 81 -2.29 14.29 9.04
CA LYS A 81 -0.88 14.56 8.71
C LYS A 81 -0.17 15.39 9.76
N LYS A 82 -0.89 16.24 10.49
CA LYS A 82 -0.35 16.80 11.74
C LYS A 82 -0.15 15.62 12.68
N PRO A 83 1.06 15.38 13.21
CA PRO A 83 1.26 14.30 14.16
C PRO A 83 0.30 14.57 15.32
N VAL A 84 -0.74 13.74 15.42
CA VAL A 84 -1.61 13.73 16.58
C VAL A 84 -0.68 13.47 17.75
N ALA A 85 -0.41 14.53 18.51
CA ALA A 85 0.64 14.58 19.52
C ALA A 85 0.34 13.70 20.74
N LEU A 86 -0.58 12.74 20.64
CA LEU A 86 -1.23 12.12 21.79
C LEU A 86 -0.92 10.63 21.99
N ASN A 87 -0.18 9.98 21.09
CA ASN A 87 -0.01 8.52 21.16
C ASN A 87 1.35 7.99 20.64
N ASN A 88 2.25 8.88 20.21
CA ASN A 88 3.58 8.51 19.73
C ASN A 88 4.67 8.50 20.83
N THR A 89 4.33 8.84 22.07
CA THR A 89 5.29 8.96 23.18
C THR A 89 5.56 7.65 23.90
N VAL A 90 4.62 6.70 23.89
CA VAL A 90 4.80 5.43 24.58
C VAL A 90 5.69 4.51 23.74
N PRO A 91 6.88 4.14 24.23
CA PRO A 91 7.74 3.19 23.54
C PRO A 91 7.10 1.81 23.56
N PHE A 92 7.34 1.04 22.50
CA PHE A 92 7.09 -0.40 22.51
C PHE A 92 7.88 -1.07 23.63
N THR A 93 7.30 -2.12 24.17
CA THR A 93 7.88 -3.03 25.16
C THR A 93 8.45 -4.27 24.47
N GLN A 94 9.34 -4.99 25.16
CA GLN A 94 9.89 -6.22 24.60
C GLN A 94 8.80 -7.28 24.34
N GLN A 95 7.80 -7.39 25.21
CA GLN A 95 6.70 -8.35 25.03
C GLN A 95 5.88 -8.09 23.76
N GLU A 96 5.64 -6.82 23.41
CA GLU A 96 4.97 -6.46 22.16
C GLU A 96 5.79 -6.87 20.94
N ILE A 97 7.11 -6.62 20.97
CA ILE A 97 8.02 -7.03 19.90
C ILE A 97 8.07 -8.56 19.78
N ASP A 98 8.19 -9.27 20.91
CA ASP A 98 8.18 -10.74 20.93
C ASP A 98 6.89 -11.29 20.29
N HIS A 99 5.74 -10.69 20.62
CA HIS A 99 4.46 -11.07 20.05
C HIS A 99 4.39 -10.81 18.54
N ILE A 100 4.80 -9.63 18.08
CA ILE A 100 4.82 -9.26 16.66
C ILE A 100 5.71 -10.22 15.86
N VAL A 101 6.92 -10.49 16.35
CA VAL A 101 7.87 -11.39 15.69
C VAL A 101 7.31 -12.83 15.65
N SER A 102 6.64 -13.27 16.72
CA SER A 102 6.05 -14.62 16.77
C SER A 102 4.93 -14.81 15.75
N THR A 103 4.12 -13.77 15.53
CA THR A 103 2.96 -13.78 14.62
C THR A 103 3.33 -13.43 13.17
N ALA A 104 4.54 -12.91 12.93
CA ALA A 104 5.01 -12.54 11.61
C ALA A 104 5.05 -13.76 10.64
N PRO A 105 4.40 -13.68 9.47
CA PRO A 105 4.36 -14.78 8.51
C PRO A 105 5.67 -14.87 7.71
N SER A 106 6.36 -16.00 7.80
CA SER A 106 7.67 -16.20 7.15
C SER A 106 7.62 -16.48 5.65
N LYS A 107 6.42 -16.61 5.06
CA LYS A 107 6.23 -16.92 3.64
C LYS A 107 5.58 -15.76 2.86
N LYS A 108 5.40 -14.60 3.49
CA LYS A 108 4.99 -13.39 2.77
C LYS A 108 6.20 -12.82 2.03
N ALA A 109 5.92 -12.15 0.91
CA ALA A 109 6.95 -11.40 0.20
C ALA A 109 7.50 -10.29 1.11
N PRO A 110 8.80 -9.96 1.02
CA PRO A 110 9.38 -8.83 1.74
C PRO A 110 8.68 -7.53 1.35
N GLY A 111 8.66 -6.56 2.26
CA GLY A 111 8.24 -5.20 1.92
C GLY A 111 9.26 -4.47 1.06
N LEU A 112 9.00 -3.19 0.81
CA LEU A 112 9.88 -2.32 0.02
C LEU A 112 11.28 -2.15 0.64
N ASP A 113 11.41 -2.41 1.94
CA ASP A 113 12.68 -2.40 2.67
C ASP A 113 13.48 -3.71 2.55
N GLY A 114 12.92 -4.74 1.90
CA GLY A 114 13.56 -6.04 1.72
C GLY A 114 13.52 -6.93 2.97
N ILE A 115 12.85 -6.51 4.05
CA ILE A 115 12.76 -7.30 5.29
C ILE A 115 11.50 -8.17 5.21
N ASP A 116 11.70 -9.49 5.24
CA ASP A 116 10.60 -10.45 5.35
C ASP A 116 10.47 -11.01 6.78
N GLY A 117 9.40 -11.79 7.00
CA GLY A 117 9.16 -12.45 8.28
C GLY A 117 10.20 -13.50 8.67
N TYR A 118 11.05 -13.97 7.75
CA TYR A 118 12.15 -14.89 8.06
C TYR A 118 13.35 -14.11 8.61
N ILE A 119 13.75 -13.02 7.94
CA ILE A 119 14.80 -12.09 8.38
C ILE A 119 14.44 -11.52 9.74
N LEU A 120 13.19 -11.06 9.93
CA LEU A 120 12.72 -10.49 11.18
C LEU A 120 12.89 -11.48 12.35
N LYS A 121 12.47 -12.74 12.18
CA LYS A 121 12.62 -13.79 13.20
C LYS A 121 14.08 -14.14 13.48
N ARG A 122 14.92 -14.18 12.45
CA ARG A 122 16.34 -14.49 12.59
C ARG A 122 17.07 -13.38 13.34
N LEU A 123 16.77 -12.12 13.02
CA LEU A 123 17.32 -10.96 13.71
C LEU A 123 16.89 -10.97 15.17
N HIS A 124 15.62 -11.23 15.46
CA HIS A 124 15.11 -11.33 16.83
C HIS A 124 15.79 -12.44 17.64
N LYS A 125 16.02 -13.60 17.02
CA LYS A 125 16.74 -14.71 17.67
C LYS A 125 18.19 -14.34 18.01
N SER A 126 18.83 -13.49 17.18
CA SER A 126 20.21 -13.06 17.39
C SER A 126 20.35 -11.90 18.37
N SER A 127 19.45 -10.92 18.31
CA SER A 127 19.49 -9.72 19.15
C SER A 127 18.06 -9.15 19.33
N PRO A 128 17.30 -9.65 20.31
CA PRO A 128 15.92 -9.20 20.52
C PRO A 128 15.85 -7.72 20.92
N THR A 129 16.83 -7.24 21.69
CA THR A 129 16.91 -5.85 22.14
C THR A 129 17.18 -4.87 21.00
N THR A 130 17.94 -5.27 19.97
CA THR A 130 18.20 -4.42 18.79
C THR A 130 16.91 -4.12 18.03
N LEU A 131 16.02 -5.11 17.88
CA LEU A 131 14.73 -4.89 17.25
C LEU A 131 13.87 -3.92 18.05
N LEU A 132 13.80 -4.09 19.38
CA LEU A 132 13.08 -3.15 20.25
C LEU A 132 13.57 -1.71 20.08
N GLN A 133 14.89 -1.51 20.07
CA GLN A 133 15.49 -0.20 19.85
C GLN A 133 15.18 0.36 18.46
N LEU A 134 15.26 -0.48 17.42
CA LEU A 134 14.95 -0.10 16.05
C LEU A 134 13.49 0.34 15.89
N PHE A 135 12.53 -0.43 16.42
CA PHE A 135 11.10 -0.11 16.36
C PHE A 135 10.78 1.17 17.13
N ASN A 136 11.40 1.38 18.28
CA ASN A 136 11.23 2.61 19.05
C ASN A 136 11.85 3.83 18.36
N ALA A 137 13.04 3.69 17.78
CA ALA A 137 13.67 4.76 16.99
C ALA A 137 12.84 5.11 15.74
N SER A 138 12.36 4.08 15.03
CA SER A 138 11.46 4.19 13.87
C SER A 138 10.20 4.97 14.22
N LYS A 139 9.57 4.65 15.36
CA LYS A 139 8.40 5.37 15.90
C LYS A 139 8.70 6.84 16.19
N THR A 140 9.85 7.15 16.80
CA THR A 140 10.28 8.53 17.08
C THR A 140 10.52 9.32 15.79
N LEU A 141 11.09 8.69 14.77
CA LEU A 141 11.42 9.32 13.50
C LEU A 141 10.22 9.41 12.54
N GLY A 142 9.14 8.67 12.80
CA GLY A 142 8.00 8.57 11.89
C GLY A 142 8.28 7.74 10.63
N HIS A 143 9.33 6.91 10.64
CA HIS A 143 9.66 5.98 9.58
C HIS A 143 9.32 4.56 10.05
N PHE A 144 8.45 3.85 9.34
CA PHE A 144 8.07 2.48 9.71
C PHE A 144 8.67 1.46 8.75
N LEU A 145 9.11 0.33 9.30
CA LEU A 145 9.46 -0.87 8.53
C LEU A 145 8.19 -1.38 7.85
N ASN A 146 8.27 -1.71 6.57
CA ASN A 146 7.16 -2.25 5.81
C ASN A 146 7.33 -3.78 5.75
N TYR A 147 6.49 -4.55 6.43
CA TYR A 147 6.58 -6.03 6.45
C TYR A 147 5.22 -6.73 6.28
#